data_AF-A0A7S4MU23-F1
#
_entry.id   AF-A0A7S4MU23-F1
#
_cell.length_a   1.000
_cell.length_b   1.000
_cell.length_c   1.000
_cell.angle_alpha   90.00
_cell.angle_beta   90.00
_cell.angle_gamma   90.00
#
_symmetry.space_group_name_H-M   'P 1'
#
loop_
_entity.id
_entity.type
_entity.pdbx_description
1 polymer ?
#
loop_
_entity_poly.entity_id
_entity_poly.type
_entity_poly.pdbx_seq_one_letter_code
_entity_poly.pdbx_strand_id
1 'polypeptide(L)'
;ELRGGSWVVVDPTINEEKMEMYADPDSRGGILEPAGITEVKFRLPDQLKLMHRIDPQLQMLDSELEACEFDDDNHNLLDQIKEREEVLKPIYLQAATEFADLHDKTGRMKAKGVIKSAVAWEDSREFFYYRAKRRMFEDNYIDQLKAASKAMTR
;
A
#
# COMPACT_ATOMS: atom_id res chain seq x y z
N GLU A 1 2.67 1.54 -12.04
CA GLU A 1 1.73 1.20 -10.95
C GLU A 1 0.40 0.75 -11.52
N LEU A 2 -0.46 0.14 -10.71
CA LEU A 2 -1.83 -0.24 -11.07
C LEU A 2 -2.79 0.17 -9.94
N ARG A 3 -3.79 0.99 -10.25
CA ARG A 3 -4.64 1.66 -9.24
C ARG A 3 -6.13 1.51 -9.54
N GLY A 4 -6.94 1.48 -8.48
CA GLY A 4 -8.38 1.70 -8.52
C GLY A 4 -9.10 0.97 -9.65
N GLY A 5 -9.89 1.70 -10.43
CA GLY A 5 -10.68 1.15 -11.54
C GLY A 5 -9.84 0.47 -12.63
N SER A 6 -8.60 0.91 -12.85
CA SER A 6 -7.69 0.28 -13.81
C SER A 6 -7.31 -1.13 -13.39
N TRP A 7 -7.15 -1.39 -12.08
CA TRP A 7 -6.94 -2.75 -11.58
C TRP A 7 -8.16 -3.62 -11.83
N VAL A 8 -9.35 -3.10 -11.50
CA VAL A 8 -10.61 -3.85 -11.58
C VAL A 8 -10.85 -4.47 -12.96
N VAL A 9 -10.49 -3.76 -14.03
CA VAL A 9 -10.72 -4.22 -15.42
C VAL A 9 -9.64 -5.15 -15.97
N VAL A 10 -8.56 -5.41 -15.24
CA VAL A 10 -7.46 -6.31 -15.64
C VAL A 10 -7.15 -7.39 -14.59
N ASP A 11 -7.99 -7.52 -13.56
CA ASP A 11 -7.76 -8.50 -12.51
C ASP A 11 -7.85 -9.95 -13.04
N PRO A 12 -6.97 -10.88 -12.64
CA PRO A 12 -6.99 -12.25 -13.14
C PRO A 12 -8.28 -13.00 -12.86
N THR A 13 -9.06 -12.59 -11.85
CA THR A 13 -10.37 -13.19 -11.55
C THR A 13 -11.39 -13.03 -12.68
N ILE A 14 -11.15 -12.12 -13.63
CA ILE A 14 -11.95 -11.99 -14.86
C ILE A 14 -11.87 -13.28 -15.69
N ASN A 15 -10.70 -13.92 -15.76
CA ASN A 15 -10.52 -15.20 -16.44
C ASN A 15 -9.36 -15.98 -15.80
N GLU A 16 -9.67 -16.67 -14.70
CA GLU A 16 -8.69 -17.40 -13.89
C GLU A 16 -7.98 -18.52 -14.64
N GLU A 17 -8.61 -19.09 -15.67
CA GLU A 17 -7.99 -20.15 -16.47
C GLU A 17 -6.83 -19.64 -17.31
N LYS A 18 -6.89 -18.39 -17.78
CA LYS A 18 -5.97 -17.82 -18.78
C LYS A 18 -5.10 -16.70 -18.25
N MET A 19 -5.62 -15.85 -17.38
CA MET A 19 -4.94 -14.65 -16.89
C MET A 19 -4.03 -14.93 -15.70
N GLU A 20 -2.86 -14.30 -15.72
CA GLU A 20 -1.89 -14.33 -14.63
C GLU A 20 -1.31 -12.94 -14.44
N MET A 21 -1.22 -12.49 -13.18
CA MET A 21 -0.66 -11.19 -12.83
C MET A 21 0.67 -11.35 -12.10
N TYR A 22 1.61 -10.51 -12.50
CA TYR A 22 2.96 -10.40 -11.94
C TYR A 22 3.24 -8.91 -11.71
N ALA A 23 4.12 -8.62 -10.76
CA ALA A 23 4.53 -7.24 -10.49
C ALA A 23 6.05 -7.20 -10.30
N ASP A 24 6.67 -6.09 -10.69
CA ASP A 24 8.08 -5.85 -10.38
C ASP A 24 8.26 -5.57 -8.87
N PRO A 25 9.38 -5.94 -8.24
CA PRO A 25 9.64 -5.64 -6.83
C PRO A 25 9.42 -4.16 -6.45
N ASP A 26 9.72 -3.23 -7.36
CA ASP A 26 9.58 -1.79 -7.16
C ASP A 26 8.23 -1.23 -7.62
N SER A 27 7.34 -2.09 -8.13
CA SER A 27 5.99 -1.67 -8.49
C SER A 27 5.14 -1.25 -7.28
N ARG A 28 4.07 -0.52 -7.59
CA ARG A 28 3.03 -0.12 -6.64
C ARG A 28 1.65 -0.49 -7.15
N GLY A 29 0.75 -0.74 -6.23
CA GLY A 29 -0.66 -0.83 -6.55
C GLY A 29 -1.56 -1.01 -5.35
N GLY A 30 -2.76 -0.48 -5.51
CA GLY A 30 -3.70 -0.22 -4.43
C GLY A 30 -4.96 0.45 -4.96
N ILE A 31 -5.84 0.87 -4.06
CA ILE A 31 -7.13 1.46 -4.44
C ILE A 31 -6.97 2.92 -4.88
N LEU A 32 -6.22 3.70 -4.10
CA LEU A 32 -5.89 5.10 -4.37
C LEU A 32 -4.37 5.28 -4.32
N GLU A 33 -3.90 6.44 -4.73
CA GLU A 33 -2.53 6.88 -4.49
C GLU A 33 -2.28 7.11 -2.99
N PRO A 34 -1.03 6.99 -2.50
CA PRO A 34 -0.71 7.15 -1.08
C PRO A 34 -1.17 8.48 -0.47
N ALA A 35 -1.08 9.57 -1.23
CA ALA A 35 -1.60 10.87 -0.81
C ALA A 35 -3.11 10.85 -0.59
N GLY A 36 -3.87 10.28 -1.54
CA GLY A 36 -5.33 10.13 -1.43
C GLY A 36 -5.74 9.20 -0.29
N ILE A 37 -5.00 8.13 -0.02
CA ILE A 37 -5.24 7.29 1.17
C ILE A 37 -5.01 8.09 2.45
N THR A 38 -3.95 8.90 2.50
CA THR A 38 -3.62 9.72 3.67
C THR A 38 -4.75 10.71 3.98
N GLU A 39 -5.29 11.39 2.95
CA GLU A 39 -6.40 12.34 3.11
C GLU A 39 -7.71 11.69 3.59
N VAL A 40 -7.91 10.39 3.33
CA VAL A 40 -9.14 9.69 3.73
C VAL A 40 -8.98 8.93 5.04
N LYS A 41 -7.82 8.31 5.27
CA LYS A 41 -7.61 7.34 6.36
C LYS A 41 -6.64 7.81 7.43
N PHE A 42 -5.77 8.77 7.15
CA PHE A 42 -4.79 9.27 8.11
C PHE A 42 -4.71 10.80 8.09
N ARG A 43 -5.84 11.40 8.47
CA ARG A 43 -6.10 12.84 8.39
C ARG A 43 -5.34 13.61 9.47
N LEU A 44 -5.36 14.94 9.37
CA LEU A 44 -4.71 15.83 10.33
C LEU A 44 -4.99 15.46 11.81
N PRO A 45 -6.22 15.17 12.26
CA PRO A 45 -6.45 14.79 13.66
C PRO A 45 -5.72 13.51 14.09
N ASP A 46 -5.56 12.55 13.18
CA ASP A 46 -4.85 11.30 13.47
C ASP A 46 -3.33 11.51 13.43
N GLN A 47 -2.86 12.41 12.55
CA GLN A 47 -1.46 12.84 12.50
C GLN A 47 -1.09 13.63 13.76
N LEU A 48 -1.93 14.54 14.25
CA LEU A 48 -1.70 15.25 15.51
C LEU A 48 -1.57 14.27 16.68
N LYS A 49 -2.49 13.30 16.82
CA LYS A 49 -2.36 12.23 17.82
C LYS A 49 -1.03 11.47 17.72
N LEU A 50 -0.54 11.25 16.50
CA LEU A 50 0.77 10.62 16.29
C LEU A 50 1.91 11.54 16.75
N MET A 51 1.83 12.84 16.47
CA MET A 51 2.82 13.84 16.90
C MET A 51 2.94 13.86 18.42
N HIS A 52 1.83 14.01 19.15
CA HIS A 52 1.82 13.97 20.63
C HIS A 52 2.31 12.63 21.20
N ARG A 53 2.21 11.53 20.43
CA ARG A 53 2.68 10.21 20.87
C ARG A 53 4.19 10.00 20.66
N ILE A 54 4.81 10.68 19.69
CA ILE A 54 6.17 10.36 19.25
C ILE A 54 7.14 11.53 19.44
N ASP A 55 6.69 12.77 19.26
CA ASP A 55 7.54 13.96 19.37
C ASP A 55 7.86 14.25 20.84
N PRO A 56 9.14 14.20 21.26
CA PRO A 56 9.50 14.39 22.66
C PRO A 56 9.15 15.79 23.19
N GLN A 57 9.20 16.81 22.33
CA GLN A 57 8.90 18.19 22.73
C GLN A 57 7.40 18.36 23.00
N LEU A 58 6.53 17.83 22.14
CA LEU A 58 5.08 17.82 22.41
C LEU A 58 4.75 17.02 23.67
N GLN A 59 5.38 15.86 23.89
CA GLN A 59 5.17 15.07 25.12
C GLN A 59 5.54 15.85 26.39
N MET A 60 6.63 16.60 26.35
CA MET A 60 7.03 17.47 27.45
C MET A 60 6.00 18.59 27.69
N LEU A 61 5.61 19.29 26.62
CA LEU A 61 4.62 20.38 26.70
C LEU A 61 3.25 19.88 27.18
N ASP A 62 2.80 18.70 26.74
CA ASP A 62 1.56 18.07 27.21
C ASP A 62 1.65 17.76 28.71
N SER A 63 2.79 17.26 29.18
CA SER A 63 3.00 16.95 30.60
C SER A 63 3.04 18.21 31.47
N GLU A 64 3.65 19.30 30.96
CA GLU A 64 3.68 20.61 31.63
C GLU A 64 2.29 21.24 31.69
N LEU A 65 1.48 21.08 30.63
CA LEU A 65 0.09 21.53 30.58
C LEU A 65 -0.79 20.77 31.58
N GLU A 66 -0.61 19.45 31.71
CA GLU A 66 -1.32 18.64 32.70
C GLU A 66 -0.95 19.01 34.15
N ALA A 67 0.26 19.52 34.38
CA ALA A 67 0.75 19.90 35.70
C ALA A 67 0.43 21.36 36.11
N CYS A 68 -0.03 22.21 35.18
CA CYS A 68 -0.32 23.61 35.46
C CYS A 68 -1.68 23.80 36.16
N GLU A 69 -1.66 24.51 37.29
CA GLU A 69 -2.88 24.85 38.07
C GLU A 69 -3.44 26.24 37.73
N PHE A 70 -2.69 27.09 37.00
CA PHE A 70 -3.03 28.49 36.72
C PHE A 70 -3.41 28.74 35.25
N ASP A 71 -4.47 29.52 35.02
CA ASP A 71 -5.04 29.76 33.68
C ASP A 71 -4.12 30.54 32.72
N ASP A 72 -3.27 31.45 33.22
CA ASP A 72 -2.40 32.27 32.36
C ASP A 72 -1.22 31.46 31.77
N ASP A 73 -0.63 30.54 32.55
CA ASP A 73 0.44 29.66 32.08
C ASP A 73 -0.09 28.63 31.06
N ASN A 74 -1.35 28.22 31.21
CA ASN A 74 -2.04 27.33 30.26
C ASN A 74 -2.15 27.95 28.86
N HIS A 75 -2.39 29.26 28.74
CA HIS A 75 -2.50 29.91 27.42
C HIS A 75 -1.16 29.91 26.66
N ASN A 76 -0.06 30.17 27.36
CA ASN A 76 1.28 30.19 26.76
C ASN A 76 1.68 28.78 26.29
N LEU A 77 1.44 27.75 27.12
CA LEU A 77 1.73 26.36 26.76
C LEU A 77 0.90 25.89 25.54
N LEU A 78 -0.38 26.25 25.47
CA LEU A 78 -1.22 25.93 24.32
C LEU A 78 -0.74 26.59 23.02
N ASP A 79 -0.20 27.80 23.08
CA ASP A 79 0.36 28.48 21.91
C ASP A 79 1.68 27.84 21.46
N GLN A 80 2.54 27.42 22.40
CA GLN A 80 3.78 26.68 22.10
C GLN A 80 3.49 25.31 21.48
N ILE A 81 2.48 24.58 21.99
CA ILE A 81 2.02 23.31 21.40
C ILE A 81 1.58 23.53 19.95
N LYS A 82 0.72 24.53 19.70
CA LYS A 82 0.26 24.86 18.34
C LYS A 82 1.42 25.23 17.42
N GLU A 83 2.37 26.03 17.88
CA GLU A 83 3.54 26.41 17.08
C GLU A 83 4.36 25.17 16.70
N ARG A 84 4.59 24.25 17.65
CA ARG A 84 5.29 22.99 17.40
C ARG A 84 4.52 22.10 16.42
N GLU A 85 3.20 21.98 16.57
CA GLU A 85 2.35 21.24 15.64
C GLU A 85 2.48 21.80 14.21
N GLU A 86 2.39 23.12 14.01
CA GLU A 86 2.52 23.74 12.68
C GLU A 86 3.86 23.42 12.02
N VAL A 87 4.95 23.46 12.79
CA VAL A 87 6.29 23.11 12.29
C VAL A 87 6.38 21.64 11.88
N LEU A 88 5.73 20.74 12.62
CA LEU A 88 5.79 19.30 12.37
C LEU A 88 4.88 18.82 11.24
N LYS A 89 3.78 19.52 10.96
CA LYS A 89 2.77 19.12 9.95
C LYS A 89 3.35 18.67 8.61
N PRO A 90 4.26 19.41 7.93
CA PRO A 90 4.77 19.00 6.62
C PRO A 90 5.54 17.67 6.66
N ILE A 91 6.33 17.46 7.72
CA ILE A 91 7.17 16.27 7.89
C ILE A 91 6.28 15.06 8.21
N TYR A 92 5.29 15.22 9.08
CA TYR A 92 4.35 14.14 9.42
C TYR A 92 3.42 13.79 8.27
N LEU A 93 3.05 14.76 7.43
CA LEU A 93 2.32 14.48 6.19
C LEU A 93 3.16 13.62 5.23
N GLN A 94 4.46 13.92 5.09
CA GLN A 94 5.36 13.11 4.29
C GLN A 94 5.51 11.70 4.87
N ALA A 95 5.69 11.57 6.19
CA ALA A 95 5.78 10.29 6.87
C ALA A 95 4.48 9.47 6.75
N ALA A 96 3.33 10.12 6.85
CA ALA A 96 2.01 9.53 6.62
C ALA A 96 1.87 8.99 5.18
N THR A 97 2.34 9.77 4.20
CA THR A 97 2.32 9.39 2.79
C THR A 97 3.21 8.17 2.53
N GLU A 98 4.43 8.15 3.08
CA GLU A 98 5.32 6.99 2.97
C GLU A 98 4.74 5.77 3.68
N PHE A 99 4.14 5.96 4.86
CA PHE A 99 3.45 4.88 5.56
C PHE A 99 2.33 4.28 4.71
N ALA A 100 1.56 5.10 3.99
CA ALA A 100 0.58 4.62 3.03
C ALA A 100 1.25 3.87 1.86
N ASP A 101 2.34 4.39 1.29
CA ASP A 101 3.08 3.75 0.19
C ASP A 101 3.61 2.34 0.55
N LEU A 102 4.01 2.13 1.81
CA LEU A 102 4.42 0.80 2.30
C LEU A 102 3.32 -0.26 2.12
N HIS A 103 2.05 0.13 2.14
CA HIS A 103 0.92 -0.78 1.92
C HIS A 103 0.73 -1.13 0.45
N ASP A 104 1.31 -0.38 -0.49
CA ASP A 104 1.11 -0.58 -1.91
C ASP A 104 2.25 -1.38 -2.56
N LYS A 105 3.25 -1.80 -1.77
CA LYS A 105 4.41 -2.57 -2.24
C LYS A 105 4.04 -3.99 -2.69
N THR A 106 4.78 -4.48 -3.68
CA THR A 106 4.64 -5.83 -4.27
C THR A 106 4.66 -6.95 -3.23
N GLY A 107 5.40 -6.80 -2.13
CA GLY A 107 5.41 -7.77 -1.02
C GLY A 107 4.02 -8.04 -0.46
N ARG A 108 3.20 -6.99 -0.27
CA ARG A 108 1.82 -7.14 0.20
C ARG A 108 0.92 -7.80 -0.84
N MET A 109 1.10 -7.46 -2.12
CA MET A 109 0.35 -8.09 -3.22
C MET A 109 0.57 -9.60 -3.24
N LYS A 110 1.83 -10.04 -3.12
CA LYS A 110 2.19 -11.46 -3.03
C LYS A 110 1.59 -12.10 -1.79
N ALA A 111 1.68 -11.45 -0.62
CA ALA A 111 1.13 -11.97 0.63
C ALA A 111 -0.40 -12.11 0.61
N LYS A 112 -1.09 -11.26 -0.16
CA LYS A 112 -2.55 -11.35 -0.39
C LYS A 112 -2.94 -12.28 -1.54
N GLY A 113 -1.98 -12.83 -2.27
CA GLY A 113 -2.23 -13.77 -3.36
C GLY A 113 -2.81 -13.14 -4.64
N VAL A 114 -2.81 -11.81 -4.76
CA VAL A 114 -3.34 -11.11 -5.95
C VAL A 114 -2.39 -11.15 -7.15
N ILE A 115 -1.11 -11.47 -6.92
CA ILE A 115 -0.11 -11.75 -7.96
C ILE A 115 0.51 -13.13 -7.77
N LYS A 116 0.91 -13.78 -8.87
CA LYS A 116 1.61 -15.07 -8.84
C LYS A 116 3.03 -14.93 -8.30
N SER A 117 3.77 -13.91 -8.73
CA SER A 117 5.10 -13.61 -8.20
C SER A 117 5.55 -12.17 -8.43
N ALA A 118 6.50 -11.75 -7.60
CA ALA A 118 7.39 -10.64 -7.93
C ALA A 118 8.39 -11.13 -8.99
N VAL A 119 8.63 -10.31 -10.02
CA VAL A 119 9.57 -10.61 -11.12
C VAL A 119 10.41 -9.38 -11.37
N ALA A 120 11.70 -9.44 -11.08
CA ALA A 120 12.60 -8.33 -11.32
C ALA A 120 12.71 -8.01 -12.82
N TRP A 121 12.73 -6.73 -13.17
CA TRP A 121 12.80 -6.26 -14.54
C TRP A 121 13.97 -6.87 -15.34
N GLU A 122 15.15 -6.99 -14.72
CA GLU A 122 16.35 -7.54 -15.35
C GLU A 122 16.18 -8.99 -15.85
N ASP A 123 15.49 -9.83 -15.07
CA ASP A 123 15.24 -11.24 -15.38
C ASP A 123 13.92 -11.47 -16.13
N SER A 124 13.12 -10.41 -16.31
CA SER A 124 11.74 -10.50 -16.79
C SER A 124 11.63 -11.21 -18.15
N ARG A 125 12.55 -10.92 -19.07
CA ARG A 125 12.56 -11.50 -20.43
C ARG A 125 12.71 -13.01 -20.38
N GLU A 126 13.67 -13.52 -19.63
CA GLU A 126 13.92 -14.95 -19.50
C GLU A 126 12.76 -15.64 -18.77
N PHE A 127 12.32 -15.05 -17.67
CA PHE A 127 11.20 -15.55 -16.88
C PHE A 127 9.93 -15.71 -17.73
N PHE A 128 9.53 -14.64 -18.45
CA PHE A 128 8.31 -14.65 -19.26
C PHE A 128 8.45 -15.51 -20.52
N TYR A 129 9.65 -15.65 -21.10
CA TYR A 129 9.89 -16.59 -22.20
C TYR A 129 9.53 -18.02 -21.80
N TYR A 130 10.09 -18.50 -20.69
CA TYR A 130 9.81 -19.86 -20.22
C TYR A 130 8.38 -20.01 -19.70
N ARG A 131 7.83 -18.98 -19.03
CA ARG A 131 6.45 -19.02 -18.53
C ARG A 131 5.45 -19.13 -19.68
N ALA A 132 5.59 -18.29 -20.72
CA ALA A 132 4.73 -18.30 -21.89
C ALA A 132 4.84 -19.64 -22.64
N LYS A 133 6.07 -20.11 -22.89
CA LYS A 133 6.31 -21.40 -23.55
C LYS A 133 5.62 -22.54 -22.81
N ARG A 134 5.79 -22.62 -21.48
CA ARG A 134 5.12 -23.62 -20.65
C ARG A 134 3.61 -23.52 -20.75
N ARG A 135 3.03 -22.33 -20.62
CA ARG A 135 1.57 -22.12 -20.65
C ARG A 135 0.96 -22.49 -21.99
N MET A 136 1.62 -22.18 -23.10
CA MET A 136 1.16 -22.57 -24.44
C MET A 136 1.08 -24.09 -24.61
N PHE A 137 2.10 -24.82 -24.15
CA PHE A 137 2.08 -26.28 -24.18
C PHE A 137 1.04 -26.86 -23.22
N GLU A 138 0.99 -26.37 -21.99
CA GLU A 138 0.03 -26.81 -20.98
C GLU A 138 -1.41 -26.64 -21.46
N ASP A 139 -1.74 -25.48 -22.01
CA ASP A 139 -3.07 -25.21 -22.56
C ASP A 139 -3.37 -26.10 -23.77
N ASN A 140 -2.41 -26.32 -24.67
CA ASN A 140 -2.59 -27.22 -25.81
C ASN A 140 -2.92 -28.66 -25.37
N TYR A 141 -2.21 -29.19 -24.36
CA TYR A 141 -2.48 -30.53 -23.83
C TYR A 141 -3.82 -30.59 -23.08
N ILE A 142 -4.16 -29.57 -22.30
CA ILE A 142 -5.46 -29.48 -21.63
C ILE A 142 -6.60 -29.51 -22.66
N ASP A 143 -6.46 -28.77 -23.75
CA ASP A 143 -7.48 -28.75 -24.82
C ASP A 143 -7.64 -30.12 -25.48
N GLN A 144 -6.53 -30.84 -25.74
CA GLN A 144 -6.56 -32.22 -26.26
C GLN A 144 -7.24 -33.19 -25.27
N LEU A 145 -6.95 -33.09 -23.97
CA LEU A 145 -7.54 -33.93 -22.93
C LEU A 145 -9.05 -33.66 -22.79
N LYS A 146 -9.47 -32.39 -22.78
CA LYS A 146 -10.88 -31.99 -22.77
C LYS A 146 -11.63 -32.50 -24.01
N ALA A 147 -10.98 -32.54 -25.17
CA ALA A 147 -11.56 -33.12 -26.38
C ALA A 147 -11.75 -34.64 -26.29
N ALA A 148 -10.82 -35.34 -25.61
CA ALA A 148 -10.90 -36.78 -25.40
C ALA A 148 -11.92 -37.19 -24.32
N SER A 149 -12.10 -36.37 -23.26
CA SER A 149 -13.06 -36.61 -22.19
C SER A 149 -13.70 -35.32 -21.70
N LYS A 150 -15.00 -35.17 -21.96
CA LYS A 150 -15.80 -34.00 -21.55
C LYS A 150 -16.01 -33.86 -20.04
N ALA A 151 -15.69 -34.88 -19.26
CA ALA A 151 -15.78 -34.85 -17.80
C ALA A 151 -14.53 -34.24 -17.14
N MET A 152 -13.47 -33.97 -17.89
CA MET A 152 -12.23 -33.41 -17.34
C MET A 152 -12.33 -31.89 -17.16
N THR A 153 -12.10 -31.43 -15.93
CA THR A 153 -11.88 -30.03 -15.59
C THR A 153 -10.39 -29.73 -15.47
N ARG A 154 -10.02 -28.45 -15.55
CA ARG A 154 -8.65 -28.00 -15.27
C ARG A 154 -8.32 -28.15 -13.78
#